data_AF-A0AAD7P0E3-F1
#
_entry.id   AF-A0AAD7P0E3-F1
#
_cell.length_a   1.000
_cell.length_b   1.000
_cell.length_c   1.000
_cell.angle_alpha   90.00
_cell.angle_beta   90.00
_cell.angle_gamma   90.00
#
_symmetry.space_group_name_H-M   'P 1'
#
loop_
_entity.id
_entity.type
_entity.pdbx_description
1 polymer ?
#
loop_
_entity_poly.entity_id
_entity_poly.type
_entity_poly.pdbx_seq_one_letter_code
_entity_poly.pdbx_strand_id
1 'polypeptide(L)'
;MGDNAEKLKVLAISHVQFLDTDSKIPGFDGSLSHFKQIDYKPLIGRLQPYLRAWVGCPEPFREQVTQNKENNEADDENRKEKKRSQIPAARDILPENAALNAGIGKLRDKYICPTGHFYVNPDDPDYFMLGNAHVESWVATILKGLEFAMIKKPPNNNLSDKINPRHLAAHTLLLQSPQININFPPDFANLLRPVLAALPPPPPAVLDRNTPPMLIPASLIPGADLSIDEFCTQYGLDDDICDRFKHHKLKGTKAFSYVILEDLKEMWFAAGEIAELKVVIAAWAQMLPV
;
A
#
# COMPACT_ATOMS: atom_id res chain seq x y z
N MET A 1 19.13 -23.32 -1.92
CA MET A 1 19.33 -21.88 -2.21
C MET A 1 20.06 -21.60 -3.54
N GLY A 2 20.57 -22.61 -4.28
CA GLY A 2 21.30 -22.36 -5.54
C GLY A 2 20.44 -22.07 -6.79
N ASP A 3 19.22 -22.62 -6.86
CA ASP A 3 18.40 -22.59 -8.09
C ASP A 3 17.87 -21.20 -8.48
N ASN A 4 17.57 -20.33 -7.51
CA ASN A 4 17.00 -19.02 -7.80
C ASN A 4 18.04 -18.03 -8.35
N ALA A 5 19.31 -18.20 -8.00
CA ALA A 5 20.39 -17.34 -8.49
C ALA A 5 20.76 -17.64 -9.95
N GLU A 6 20.65 -18.90 -10.40
CA GLU A 6 20.83 -19.25 -11.82
C GLU A 6 19.65 -18.82 -12.68
N LYS A 7 18.41 -18.95 -12.21
CA LYS A 7 17.22 -18.45 -12.94
C LYS A 7 17.28 -16.94 -13.18
N LEU A 8 17.76 -16.16 -12.21
CA LEU A 8 17.97 -14.72 -12.36
C LEU A 8 19.09 -14.36 -13.37
N LYS A 9 20.14 -15.19 -13.47
CA LYS A 9 21.20 -14.99 -14.49
C LYS A 9 20.68 -15.28 -15.90
N VAL A 10 19.89 -16.34 -16.08
CA VAL A 10 19.32 -16.70 -17.40
C VAL A 10 18.32 -15.65 -17.90
N LEU A 11 17.48 -15.09 -17.02
CA LEU A 11 16.57 -13.99 -17.35
C LEU A 11 17.30 -12.69 -17.72
N ALA A 12 18.38 -12.36 -17.01
CA ALA A 12 19.20 -11.19 -17.33
C ALA A 12 19.92 -11.33 -18.68
N ILE A 13 20.35 -12.54 -19.06
CA ILE A 13 21.01 -12.81 -20.35
C ILE A 13 19.99 -12.78 -21.50
N SER A 14 18.77 -13.31 -21.30
CA SER A 14 17.72 -13.31 -22.34
C SER A 14 17.18 -11.92 -22.65
N HIS A 15 17.18 -11.00 -21.68
CA HIS A 15 16.71 -9.62 -21.88
C HIS A 15 17.74 -8.73 -22.59
N VAL A 16 19.03 -9.12 -22.56
CA VAL A 16 20.11 -8.44 -23.31
C VAL A 16 20.09 -8.85 -24.79
N GLN A 17 19.69 -10.09 -25.11
CA GLN A 17 19.57 -10.55 -26.49
C GLN A 17 18.38 -9.96 -27.26
N PHE A 18 17.37 -9.41 -26.57
CA PHE A 18 16.19 -8.80 -27.21
C PHE A 18 16.41 -7.34 -27.66
N LEU A 19 17.54 -6.73 -27.32
CA LEU A 19 17.87 -5.36 -27.72
C LEU A 19 18.79 -5.26 -28.94
N ASP A 20 19.14 -6.39 -29.57
CA ASP A 20 20.14 -6.41 -30.66
C ASP A 20 19.65 -7.15 -31.92
N THR A 21 18.38 -6.96 -32.27
CA THR A 21 17.88 -7.28 -33.62
C THR A 21 17.11 -6.09 -34.17
N ASP A 22 17.80 -5.30 -34.97
CA ASP A 22 17.33 -4.44 -36.08
C ASP A 22 17.87 -3.01 -36.10
N SER A 23 19.21 -2.90 -36.12
CA SER A 23 19.85 -1.73 -36.73
C SER A 23 21.17 -2.12 -37.38
N LYS A 24 21.10 -2.48 -38.68
CA LYS A 24 22.28 -2.47 -39.56
C LYS A 24 22.79 -1.03 -39.64
N ILE A 25 23.83 -0.71 -38.89
CA ILE A 25 24.61 0.51 -39.10
C ILE A 25 25.65 0.19 -40.19
N PRO A 26 25.56 0.79 -41.40
CA PRO A 26 26.57 0.59 -42.43
C PRO A 26 27.87 1.31 -42.02
N GLY A 27 28.97 0.55 -41.92
CA GLY A 27 30.32 1.10 -41.75
C GLY A 27 31.10 0.65 -40.50
N PHE A 28 30.65 -0.35 -39.76
CA PHE A 28 31.41 -0.87 -38.61
C PHE A 28 32.25 -2.09 -39.01
N ASP A 29 33.55 -1.89 -39.21
CA ASP A 29 34.52 -2.96 -39.40
C ASP A 29 35.00 -3.47 -38.03
N GLY A 30 34.96 -4.79 -37.87
CA GLY A 30 35.09 -5.44 -36.57
C GLY A 30 36.44 -5.24 -35.90
N SER A 31 36.42 -4.81 -34.65
CA SER A 31 37.39 -5.21 -33.64
C SER A 31 36.71 -5.30 -32.27
N LEU A 32 36.39 -6.53 -31.88
CA LEU A 32 35.59 -6.88 -30.71
C LEU A 32 36.47 -7.28 -29.50
N SER A 33 37.57 -6.55 -29.28
CA SER A 33 38.54 -6.83 -28.20
C SER A 33 38.54 -5.78 -27.09
N HIS A 34 37.47 -4.99 -26.93
CA HIS A 34 37.40 -3.96 -25.90
C HIS A 34 35.98 -3.75 -25.33
N PHE A 35 35.30 -4.83 -24.95
CA PHE A 35 34.13 -4.70 -24.07
C PHE A 35 34.62 -4.49 -22.63
N LYS A 36 34.68 -3.22 -22.20
CA LYS A 36 34.84 -2.90 -20.79
C LYS A 36 33.66 -3.51 -20.04
N GLN A 37 33.98 -4.32 -19.03
CA GLN A 37 33.01 -4.90 -18.11
C GLN A 37 32.24 -3.74 -17.44
N ILE A 38 31.00 -3.51 -17.88
CA ILE A 38 30.13 -2.50 -17.28
C ILE A 38 29.73 -3.05 -15.91
N ASP A 39 30.02 -2.30 -14.85
CA ASP A 39 29.59 -2.67 -13.51
C ASP A 39 28.09 -2.38 -13.36
N TYR A 40 27.28 -3.43 -13.42
CA TYR A 40 25.82 -3.35 -13.30
C TYR A 40 25.33 -3.25 -11.84
N LYS A 41 26.21 -3.34 -10.83
CA LYS A 41 25.81 -3.27 -9.41
C LYS A 41 24.99 -2.02 -9.04
N PRO A 42 25.29 -0.81 -9.55
CA PRO A 42 24.49 0.38 -9.23
C PRO A 42 23.08 0.32 -9.84
N LEU A 43 22.93 -0.31 -11.01
CA LEU A 43 21.63 -0.48 -11.68
C LEU A 43 20.75 -1.49 -10.94
N ILE A 44 21.35 -2.59 -10.46
CA ILE A 44 20.65 -3.64 -9.70
C ILE A 44 20.11 -3.09 -8.37
N GLY A 45 20.85 -2.20 -7.70
CA GLY A 45 20.37 -1.55 -6.47
C GLY A 45 19.14 -0.65 -6.69
N ARG A 46 19.09 0.06 -7.82
CA ARG A 46 17.94 0.91 -8.18
C ARG A 46 16.72 0.13 -8.64
N LEU A 47 16.93 -1.04 -9.25
CA LEU A 47 15.86 -1.92 -9.71
C LEU A 47 15.36 -2.87 -8.61
N GLN A 48 16.03 -2.96 -7.47
CA GLN A 48 15.66 -3.89 -6.40
C GLN A 48 14.26 -3.69 -5.81
N PRO A 49 13.75 -2.46 -5.58
CA PRO A 49 12.38 -2.23 -5.12
C PRO A 49 11.35 -2.70 -6.15
N TYR A 50 11.60 -2.43 -7.44
CA TYR A 50 10.77 -2.88 -8.54
C TYR A 50 10.78 -4.41 -8.65
N LEU A 51 11.95 -5.04 -8.57
CA LEU A 51 12.07 -6.51 -8.57
C LEU A 51 11.41 -7.15 -7.35
N ARG A 52 11.44 -6.55 -6.15
CA ARG A 52 10.72 -7.07 -4.97
C ARG A 52 9.20 -6.94 -5.12
N ALA A 53 8.71 -5.82 -5.67
CA ALA A 53 7.29 -5.64 -6.00
C ALA A 53 6.85 -6.60 -7.13
N TRP A 54 7.73 -6.90 -8.09
CA TRP A 54 7.46 -7.76 -9.23
C TRP A 54 7.55 -9.25 -8.89
N VAL A 55 8.49 -9.68 -8.03
CA VAL A 55 8.62 -11.07 -7.55
C VAL A 55 7.49 -11.46 -6.59
N GLY A 56 6.80 -10.49 -5.98
CA GLY A 56 5.54 -10.70 -5.25
C GLY A 56 4.27 -10.73 -6.12
N CYS A 57 4.38 -10.35 -7.39
CA CYS A 57 3.33 -10.54 -8.39
C CYS A 57 3.64 -11.82 -9.18
N PRO A 58 2.80 -12.87 -9.12
CA PRO A 58 2.98 -13.99 -10.04
C PRO A 58 2.93 -13.47 -11.48
N GLU A 59 3.90 -13.88 -12.31
CA GLU A 59 3.89 -13.57 -13.74
C GLU A 59 2.52 -13.92 -14.36
N PRO A 60 2.07 -13.18 -15.39
CA PRO A 60 0.75 -13.39 -15.95
C PRO A 60 0.71 -14.76 -16.62
N PHE A 61 -0.09 -15.66 -16.05
CA PHE A 61 -0.62 -16.83 -16.73
C PHE A 61 -1.56 -16.32 -17.84
N ARG A 62 -0.95 -15.91 -18.95
CA ARG A 62 -1.65 -15.49 -20.17
C ARG A 62 -2.00 -16.74 -20.98
N GLU A 63 -2.82 -17.62 -20.42
CA GLU A 63 -3.60 -18.59 -21.20
C GLU A 63 -4.65 -19.27 -20.33
N GLN A 64 -5.88 -19.32 -20.87
CA GLN A 64 -7.05 -20.06 -20.37
C GLN A 64 -7.89 -19.44 -19.24
N VAL A 65 -8.68 -18.41 -19.57
CA VAL A 65 -10.09 -18.37 -19.09
C VAL A 65 -10.99 -17.95 -20.25
N THR A 66 -11.31 -18.93 -21.08
CA THR A 66 -12.58 -18.98 -21.80
C THR A 66 -13.07 -20.42 -21.72
N GLN A 67 -14.34 -20.59 -21.34
CA GLN A 67 -15.13 -21.83 -21.31
C GLN A 67 -14.92 -22.74 -20.10
N ASN A 68 -15.87 -22.68 -19.15
CA ASN A 68 -16.87 -23.76 -19.02
C ASN A 68 -17.97 -23.33 -18.02
N LYS A 69 -19.15 -23.05 -18.57
CA LYS A 69 -20.42 -22.97 -17.84
C LYS A 69 -21.27 -24.12 -18.38
N GLU A 70 -21.06 -25.30 -17.84
CA GLU A 70 -21.98 -26.42 -18.03
C GLU A 70 -22.84 -26.61 -16.78
N ASN A 71 -24.07 -27.01 -17.07
CA ASN A 71 -25.23 -27.00 -16.20
C ASN A 71 -25.10 -28.00 -15.06
N ASN A 72 -25.60 -27.63 -13.88
CA ASN A 72 -26.09 -28.60 -12.91
C ASN A 72 -27.43 -28.08 -12.36
N GLU A 73 -28.50 -28.75 -12.78
CA GLU A 73 -29.82 -28.76 -12.15
C GLU A 73 -29.87 -29.92 -11.15
N ALA A 74 -30.30 -29.65 -9.91
CA ALA A 74 -31.20 -30.50 -9.10
C ALA A 74 -31.36 -29.96 -7.66
N ASP A 75 -32.63 -29.83 -7.25
CA ASP A 75 -33.28 -29.82 -5.91
C ASP A 75 -32.74 -28.94 -4.76
N ASP A 76 -33.40 -27.83 -4.37
CA ASP A 76 -34.62 -27.65 -3.50
C ASP A 76 -34.34 -28.00 -2.01
N GLU A 77 -34.62 -27.21 -0.94
CA GLU A 77 -35.64 -26.21 -0.67
C GLU A 77 -35.16 -25.14 0.36
N ASN A 78 -35.76 -23.95 0.30
CA ASN A 78 -36.04 -23.03 1.41
C ASN A 78 -34.93 -22.18 2.07
N ARG A 79 -34.07 -21.54 1.27
CA ARG A 79 -33.48 -20.25 1.67
C ARG A 79 -34.15 -19.14 0.88
N LYS A 80 -34.64 -18.10 1.58
CA LYS A 80 -35.03 -16.82 0.96
C LYS A 80 -33.82 -16.21 0.28
N GLU A 81 -33.57 -16.62 -0.96
CA GLU A 81 -32.47 -16.13 -1.76
C GLU A 81 -32.71 -14.64 -1.99
N LYS A 82 -31.83 -13.82 -1.42
CA LYS A 82 -31.68 -12.43 -1.86
C LYS A 82 -31.44 -12.51 -3.36
N LYS A 83 -32.41 -12.03 -4.15
CA LYS A 83 -32.30 -11.86 -5.59
C LYS A 83 -30.94 -11.21 -5.88
N ARG A 84 -29.95 -12.02 -6.27
CA ARG A 84 -28.68 -11.50 -6.73
C ARG A 84 -29.03 -10.68 -7.96
N SER A 85 -28.65 -9.41 -7.93
CA SER A 85 -28.81 -8.51 -9.07
C SER A 85 -28.26 -9.21 -10.31
N GLN A 86 -29.15 -9.66 -11.19
CA GLN A 86 -28.76 -10.24 -12.46
C GLN A 86 -27.96 -9.17 -13.22
N ILE A 87 -26.81 -9.55 -13.74
CA ILE A 87 -26.01 -8.66 -14.59
C ILE A 87 -26.88 -8.34 -15.81
N PRO A 88 -27.14 -7.05 -16.12
CA PRO A 88 -27.95 -6.67 -17.28
C PRO A 88 -27.44 -7.35 -18.56
N ALA A 89 -28.35 -7.82 -19.40
CA ALA A 89 -27.95 -8.42 -20.66
C ALA A 89 -27.28 -7.35 -21.55
N ALA A 90 -26.38 -7.76 -22.45
CA ALA A 90 -25.65 -6.82 -23.31
C ALA A 90 -26.57 -5.90 -24.14
N ARG A 91 -27.79 -6.37 -24.46
CA ARG A 91 -28.82 -5.60 -25.17
C ARG A 91 -29.45 -4.48 -24.34
N ASP A 92 -29.34 -4.54 -23.01
CA ASP A 92 -29.91 -3.57 -22.08
C ASP A 92 -28.93 -2.44 -21.73
N ILE A 93 -27.69 -2.52 -22.23
CA ILE A 93 -26.67 -1.48 -22.03
C ILE A 93 -26.87 -0.40 -23.09
N LEU A 94 -27.09 0.84 -22.66
CA LEU A 94 -27.17 1.98 -23.55
C LEU A 94 -25.91 2.09 -24.42
N PRO A 95 -26.02 2.37 -25.73
CA PRO A 95 -24.87 2.45 -26.64
C PRO A 95 -23.75 3.40 -26.15
N GLU A 96 -24.12 4.48 -25.47
CA GLU A 96 -23.19 5.45 -24.88
C GLU A 96 -22.31 4.84 -23.78
N ASN A 97 -22.84 3.88 -23.02
CA ASN A 97 -22.10 3.18 -21.95
C ASN A 97 -21.21 2.07 -22.48
N ALA A 98 -21.35 1.66 -23.75
CA ALA A 98 -20.54 0.59 -24.32
C ALA A 98 -19.05 0.97 -24.37
N ALA A 99 -18.74 2.22 -24.76
CA ALA A 99 -17.38 2.74 -24.80
C ALA A 99 -16.77 2.85 -23.39
N LEU A 100 -17.57 3.31 -22.41
CA LEU A 100 -17.16 3.39 -21.01
C LEU A 100 -16.85 1.99 -20.44
N ASN A 101 -17.76 1.03 -20.61
CA ASN A 101 -17.59 -0.34 -20.12
C ASN A 101 -16.38 -1.04 -20.77
N ALA A 102 -16.18 -0.86 -22.08
CA ALA A 102 -15.01 -1.38 -22.77
C ALA A 102 -13.71 -0.76 -22.24
N GLY A 103 -13.71 0.54 -21.93
CA GLY A 103 -12.57 1.22 -21.32
C GLY A 103 -12.30 0.75 -19.89
N ILE A 104 -13.33 0.51 -19.09
CA ILE A 104 -13.22 -0.05 -17.72
C ILE A 104 -12.55 -1.42 -17.77
N GLY A 105 -12.97 -2.30 -18.68
CA GLY A 105 -12.33 -3.61 -18.89
C GLY A 105 -10.84 -3.48 -19.18
N LYS A 106 -10.47 -2.68 -20.19
CA LYS A 106 -9.07 -2.44 -20.57
C LYS A 106 -8.23 -1.89 -19.42
N LEU A 107 -8.79 -0.98 -18.62
CA LEU A 107 -8.07 -0.40 -17.48
C LEU A 107 -7.87 -1.44 -16.38
N ARG A 108 -8.89 -2.24 -16.06
CA ARG A 108 -8.82 -3.30 -15.06
C ARG A 108 -7.82 -4.39 -15.45
N ASP A 109 -7.87 -4.86 -16.69
CA ASP A 109 -6.96 -5.90 -17.19
C ASP A 109 -5.49 -5.47 -17.09
N LYS A 110 -5.23 -4.18 -17.29
CA LYS A 110 -3.87 -3.64 -17.20
C LYS A 110 -3.36 -3.50 -15.77
N TYR A 111 -4.26 -3.21 -14.83
CA TYR A 111 -3.94 -2.87 -13.44
C TYR A 111 -4.40 -3.96 -12.46
N ILE A 112 -4.55 -5.19 -12.93
CA ILE A 112 -4.99 -6.33 -12.14
C ILE A 112 -3.86 -6.84 -11.25
N CYS A 113 -4.21 -7.20 -10.02
CA CYS A 113 -3.37 -7.87 -9.05
C CYS A 113 -4.18 -8.94 -8.32
N PRO A 114 -3.55 -10.01 -7.80
CA PRO A 114 -4.16 -10.94 -6.87
C PRO A 114 -5.02 -10.32 -5.75
N THR A 115 -4.64 -9.15 -5.22
CA THR A 115 -5.35 -8.49 -4.11
C THR A 115 -6.39 -7.45 -4.55
N GLY A 116 -6.49 -7.15 -5.85
CA GLY A 116 -7.41 -6.13 -6.37
C GLY A 116 -6.86 -5.38 -7.58
N HIS A 117 -7.29 -4.13 -7.76
CA HIS A 117 -6.79 -3.27 -8.84
C HIS A 117 -5.93 -2.17 -8.24
N PHE A 118 -4.72 -1.95 -8.75
CA PHE A 118 -3.85 -0.88 -8.26
C PHE A 118 -3.12 -0.14 -9.36
N TYR A 119 -2.81 1.11 -9.06
CA TYR A 119 -1.92 1.93 -9.87
C TYR A 119 -0.60 2.11 -9.13
N VAL A 120 0.50 1.83 -9.81
CA VAL A 120 1.86 2.14 -9.34
C VAL A 120 2.33 3.38 -10.08
N ASN A 121 2.67 4.43 -9.35
CA ASN A 121 3.21 5.63 -9.96
C ASN A 121 4.64 5.34 -10.44
N PRO A 122 5.01 5.64 -11.70
CA PRO A 122 6.39 5.44 -12.15
C PRO A 122 7.41 6.30 -11.40
N ASP A 123 6.97 7.46 -10.88
CA ASP A 123 7.83 8.42 -10.18
C ASP A 123 7.93 8.16 -8.66
N ASP A 124 7.05 7.34 -8.09
CA ASP A 124 6.92 7.13 -6.64
C ASP A 124 6.69 5.63 -6.34
N PRO A 125 7.43 5.00 -5.42
CA PRO A 125 7.21 3.59 -5.06
C PRO A 125 5.84 3.29 -4.44
N ASP A 126 5.04 4.30 -4.09
CA ASP A 126 3.71 4.10 -3.51
C ASP A 126 2.70 3.48 -4.49
N TYR A 127 1.88 2.57 -3.96
CA TYR A 127 0.77 1.93 -4.67
C TYR A 127 -0.55 2.55 -4.25
N PHE A 128 -1.43 2.77 -5.22
CA PHE A 128 -2.77 3.30 -4.99
C PHE A 128 -3.85 2.30 -5.40
N MET A 129 -4.75 1.98 -4.47
CA MET A 129 -5.84 1.04 -4.73
C MET A 129 -6.94 1.68 -5.58
N LEU A 130 -7.18 1.14 -6.77
CA LEU A 130 -8.17 1.62 -7.72
C LEU A 130 -9.56 1.04 -7.41
N GLY A 131 -10.33 1.77 -6.61
CA GLY A 131 -11.77 1.51 -6.47
C GLY A 131 -12.56 1.78 -7.76
N ASN A 132 -13.80 1.26 -7.86
CA ASN A 132 -14.66 1.42 -9.05
C ASN A 132 -14.83 2.88 -9.50
N ALA A 133 -15.05 3.80 -8.55
CA ALA A 133 -15.19 5.23 -8.84
C ALA A 133 -13.94 5.83 -9.51
N HIS A 134 -12.74 5.38 -9.12
CA HIS A 134 -11.49 5.83 -9.74
C HIS A 134 -11.39 5.32 -11.18
N VAL A 135 -11.71 4.05 -11.40
CA VAL A 135 -11.67 3.42 -12.73
C VAL A 135 -12.68 4.08 -13.67
N GLU A 136 -13.92 4.26 -13.24
CA GLU A 136 -14.98 4.93 -14.01
C GLU A 136 -14.60 6.38 -14.35
N SER A 137 -14.12 7.14 -13.36
CA SER A 137 -13.68 8.52 -13.55
C SER A 137 -12.51 8.63 -14.53
N TRP A 138 -11.54 7.71 -14.43
CA TRP A 138 -10.40 7.66 -15.33
C TRP A 138 -10.83 7.37 -16.76
N VAL A 139 -11.65 6.34 -16.97
CA VAL A 139 -12.13 5.99 -18.31
C VAL A 139 -13.00 7.10 -18.91
N ALA A 140 -13.91 7.69 -18.12
CA ALA A 140 -14.70 8.83 -18.56
C ALA A 140 -13.81 10.01 -19.01
N THR A 141 -12.69 10.22 -18.32
CA THR A 141 -11.74 11.28 -18.69
C THR A 141 -10.93 10.93 -19.94
N ILE A 142 -10.57 9.66 -20.15
CA ILE A 142 -9.94 9.19 -21.40
C ILE A 142 -10.88 9.41 -22.58
N LEU A 143 -12.18 9.13 -22.41
CA LEU A 143 -13.19 9.31 -23.45
C LEU A 143 -13.41 10.79 -23.83
N LYS A 144 -13.12 11.73 -22.91
CA LYS A 144 -13.14 13.16 -23.22
C LYS A 144 -11.95 13.61 -24.09
N GLY A 145 -10.83 12.89 -24.04
CA GLY A 145 -9.64 13.18 -24.84
C GLY A 145 -8.34 12.78 -24.15
N LEU A 146 -7.31 12.49 -24.95
CA LEU A 146 -5.98 12.06 -24.48
C LEU A 146 -5.22 13.16 -23.72
N GLU A 147 -5.63 14.41 -23.89
CA GLU A 147 -5.08 15.57 -23.17
C GLU A 147 -5.44 15.57 -21.68
N PHE A 148 -6.58 14.95 -21.32
CA PHE A 148 -7.05 14.92 -19.93
C PHE A 148 -6.57 13.67 -19.18
N ALA A 149 -6.54 12.51 -19.85
CA ALA A 149 -6.05 11.27 -19.26
C ALA A 149 -5.60 10.27 -20.33
N MET A 150 -4.69 9.37 -19.95
CA MET A 150 -4.26 8.25 -20.78
C MET A 150 -4.35 6.96 -19.99
N ILE A 151 -4.35 5.81 -20.66
CA ILE A 151 -4.32 4.50 -19.99
C ILE A 151 -3.08 4.36 -19.07
N LYS A 152 -2.00 5.13 -19.31
CA LYS A 152 -0.79 5.16 -18.47
C LYS A 152 -0.78 6.29 -17.43
N LYS A 153 -1.64 7.30 -17.56
CA LYS A 153 -1.62 8.52 -16.74
C LYS A 153 -3.02 8.82 -16.19
N PRO A 154 -3.23 8.74 -14.86
CA PRO A 154 -4.52 9.02 -14.25
C PRO A 154 -4.97 10.47 -14.51
N PRO A 155 -6.29 10.74 -14.48
CA PRO A 155 -6.81 12.08 -14.68
C PRO A 155 -6.36 13.01 -13.54
N ASN A 156 -6.24 14.30 -13.83
CA ASN A 156 -5.97 15.31 -12.81
C ASN A 156 -7.29 15.80 -12.21
N ASN A 157 -7.87 15.03 -11.29
CA ASN A 157 -9.11 15.38 -10.60
C ASN A 157 -9.04 15.02 -9.11
N ASN A 158 -9.95 15.58 -8.32
CA ASN A 158 -10.03 15.38 -6.87
C ASN A 158 -10.05 13.91 -6.42
N LEU A 159 -10.62 13.00 -7.21
CA LEU A 159 -10.61 11.56 -6.96
C LEU A 159 -9.21 10.96 -7.13
N SER A 160 -8.40 11.53 -8.02
CA SER A 160 -7.06 11.07 -8.37
C SER A 160 -5.94 11.92 -7.76
N ASP A 161 -6.25 13.00 -7.04
CA ASP A 161 -5.23 13.85 -6.37
C ASP A 161 -4.39 13.05 -5.37
N LYS A 162 -4.96 12.00 -4.76
CA LYS A 162 -4.23 11.08 -3.89
C LYS A 162 -3.20 10.21 -4.64
N ILE A 163 -3.32 10.10 -5.96
CA ILE A 163 -2.42 9.34 -6.84
C ILE A 163 -1.21 10.19 -7.25
N ASN A 164 -1.35 11.53 -7.20
CA ASN A 164 -0.30 12.45 -7.60
C ASN A 164 0.26 13.22 -6.39
N PRO A 165 1.33 12.70 -5.74
CA PRO A 165 1.89 13.34 -4.55
C PRO A 165 2.40 14.76 -4.79
N ARG A 166 2.68 15.14 -6.06
CA ARG A 166 3.05 16.53 -6.40
C ARG A 166 1.93 17.54 -6.15
N HIS A 167 0.66 17.11 -6.14
CA HIS A 167 -0.47 18.00 -5.88
C HIS A 167 -0.70 18.26 -4.38
N LEU A 168 -0.33 17.33 -3.50
CA LEU A 168 -0.37 17.59 -2.06
C LEU A 168 0.54 18.77 -1.70
N ALA A 169 1.75 18.85 -2.28
CA ALA A 169 2.64 19.98 -2.07
C ALA A 169 2.10 21.32 -2.61
N ALA A 170 1.36 21.30 -3.73
CA ALA A 170 0.78 22.50 -4.33
C ALA A 170 -0.46 23.01 -3.58
N HIS A 171 -1.29 22.12 -3.02
CA HIS A 171 -2.47 22.52 -2.24
C HIS A 171 -2.13 23.04 -0.85
N THR A 172 -1.00 22.65 -0.25
CA THR A 172 -0.55 23.19 1.04
C THR A 172 -0.19 24.68 0.95
N LEU A 173 0.17 25.20 -0.24
CA LEU A 173 0.46 26.62 -0.43
C LEU A 173 -0.80 27.49 -0.57
N LEU A 174 -1.99 26.89 -0.78
CA LEU A 174 -3.26 27.63 -0.87
C LEU A 174 -4.05 27.64 0.45
N LEU A 175 -3.55 27.00 1.51
CA LEU A 175 -4.05 27.13 2.88
C LEU A 175 -3.45 28.35 3.61
N GLN A 176 -3.08 29.40 2.88
CA GLN A 176 -3.05 30.73 3.46
C GLN A 176 -4.51 31.14 3.71
N SER A 177 -5.01 30.80 4.90
CA SER A 177 -6.29 31.28 5.41
C SER A 177 -6.39 32.77 5.11
N PRO A 178 -7.47 33.25 4.45
CA PRO A 178 -7.70 34.68 4.31
C PRO A 178 -7.63 35.28 5.70
N GLN A 179 -6.64 36.15 5.94
CA GLN A 179 -6.60 36.91 7.18
C GLN A 179 -7.75 37.89 7.13
N ILE A 180 -8.92 37.45 7.61
CA ILE A 180 -10.05 38.33 7.84
C ILE A 180 -9.64 39.18 9.04
N ASN A 181 -9.12 40.37 8.77
CA ASN A 181 -8.83 41.37 9.78
C ASN A 181 -10.16 41.91 10.31
N ILE A 182 -10.76 41.22 11.29
CA ILE A 182 -11.97 41.69 11.96
C ILE A 182 -11.54 42.74 12.97
N ASN A 183 -11.67 44.00 12.59
CA ASN A 183 -11.38 45.13 13.46
C ASN A 183 -12.57 45.33 14.42
N PHE A 184 -12.43 44.87 15.66
CA PHE A 184 -13.47 45.03 16.67
C PHE A 184 -13.40 46.43 17.31
N PRO A 185 -14.55 47.11 17.52
CA PRO A 185 -14.59 48.37 18.25
C PRO A 185 -14.02 48.21 19.67
N PRO A 186 -13.30 49.21 20.21
CA PRO A 186 -12.62 49.13 21.50
C PRO A 186 -13.55 48.81 22.68
N ASP A 187 -14.85 49.07 22.53
CA ASP A 187 -15.84 48.87 23.59
C ASP A 187 -16.23 47.41 23.83
N PHE A 188 -15.92 46.50 22.89
CA PHE A 188 -16.23 45.06 23.03
C PHE A 188 -15.25 44.30 23.93
N ALA A 189 -14.06 44.86 24.20
CA ALA A 189 -13.02 44.18 24.98
C ALA A 189 -13.41 43.94 26.46
N ASN A 190 -14.38 44.70 26.98
CA ASN A 190 -14.78 44.60 28.39
C ASN A 190 -15.81 43.49 28.67
N LEU A 191 -16.52 42.98 27.65
CA LEU A 191 -17.54 41.93 27.82
C LEU A 191 -16.94 40.52 27.95
N LEU A 192 -15.68 40.33 27.55
CA LEU A 192 -15.00 39.04 27.61
C LEU A 192 -13.99 38.95 28.76
N ARG A 193 -14.01 39.88 29.71
CA ARG A 193 -13.08 39.86 30.85
C ARG A 193 -13.44 38.68 31.76
N PRO A 194 -12.66 37.58 31.76
CA PRO A 194 -12.99 36.43 32.58
C PRO A 194 -12.77 36.83 34.04
N VAL A 195 -13.76 36.55 34.89
CA VAL A 195 -13.61 36.56 36.34
C VAL A 195 -12.37 35.72 36.69
N LEU A 196 -11.51 36.25 37.57
CA LEU A 196 -10.27 35.61 38.04
C LEU A 196 -10.59 34.24 38.67
N ALA A 197 -10.67 33.22 37.83
CA ALA A 197 -10.77 31.83 38.22
C ALA A 197 -9.37 31.33 38.62
N ALA A 198 -9.37 30.40 39.56
CA ALA A 198 -8.20 29.74 40.13
C ALA A 198 -7.11 29.40 39.10
N LEU A 199 -5.86 29.44 39.57
CA LEU A 199 -4.65 29.07 38.81
C LEU A 199 -4.95 27.94 37.82
N PRO A 200 -4.77 28.17 36.50
CA PRO A 200 -5.04 27.15 35.51
C PRO A 200 -4.18 25.92 35.81
N PRO A 201 -4.74 24.70 35.72
CA PRO A 201 -3.94 23.49 35.80
C PRO A 201 -2.81 23.59 34.78
N PRO A 202 -1.60 23.06 35.09
CA PRO A 202 -0.48 23.11 34.17
C PRO A 202 -0.93 22.58 32.80
N PRO A 203 -0.55 23.25 31.70
CA PRO A 203 -0.95 22.82 30.37
C PRO A 203 -0.56 21.35 30.20
N PRO A 204 -1.45 20.49 29.67
CA PRO A 204 -1.12 19.09 29.44
C PRO A 204 0.17 19.06 28.62
N ALA A 205 1.16 18.32 29.13
CA ALA A 205 2.45 18.18 28.48
C ALA A 205 2.19 17.86 27.00
N VAL A 206 2.67 18.73 26.12
CA VAL A 206 2.51 18.56 24.67
C VAL A 206 3.30 17.32 24.31
N LEU A 207 2.57 16.21 24.15
CA LEU A 207 3.14 14.92 23.79
C LEU A 207 3.74 15.10 22.40
N ASP A 208 5.06 14.95 22.31
CA ASP A 208 5.80 15.16 21.06
C ASP A 208 5.27 14.17 20.01
N ARG A 209 4.51 14.70 19.05
CA ARG A 209 3.86 13.93 17.97
C ARG A 209 4.86 13.19 17.09
N ASN A 210 6.15 13.50 17.21
CA ASN A 210 7.21 12.88 16.42
C ASN A 210 7.77 11.59 17.04
N THR A 211 7.30 11.18 18.22
CA THR A 211 7.76 9.91 18.80
C THR A 211 7.10 8.75 18.04
N PRO A 212 7.88 7.85 17.41
CA PRO A 212 7.32 6.71 16.72
C PRO A 212 6.51 5.85 17.69
N PRO A 213 5.35 5.32 17.28
CA PRO A 213 4.48 4.54 18.15
C PRO A 213 5.15 3.22 18.53
N MET A 214 5.71 3.18 19.74
CA MET A 214 6.32 2.00 20.32
C MET A 214 5.26 0.94 20.68
N LEU A 215 5.66 -0.33 20.67
CA LEU A 215 4.77 -1.44 21.01
C LEU A 215 4.34 -1.41 22.47
N ILE A 216 5.25 -1.00 23.37
CA ILE A 216 4.95 -0.68 24.77
C ILE A 216 4.86 0.84 24.88
N PRO A 217 3.68 1.40 25.24
CA PRO A 217 3.56 2.82 25.57
C PRO A 217 4.59 3.23 26.64
N ALA A 218 5.20 4.40 26.50
CA ALA A 218 6.19 4.92 27.45
C ALA A 218 5.67 5.07 28.90
N SER A 219 4.35 5.05 29.09
CA SER A 219 3.70 5.07 30.40
C SER A 219 3.61 3.70 31.08
N LEU A 220 3.90 2.60 30.37
CA LEU A 220 3.86 1.24 30.91
C LEU A 220 5.27 0.76 31.24
N ILE A 221 5.39 0.06 32.37
CA ILE A 221 6.62 -0.58 32.80
C ILE A 221 6.66 -1.96 32.14
N PRO A 222 7.78 -2.37 31.49
CA PRO A 222 7.91 -3.72 30.99
C PRO A 222 7.66 -4.77 32.09
N GLY A 223 6.92 -5.82 31.77
CA GLY A 223 6.61 -6.91 32.71
C GLY A 223 7.80 -7.83 32.99
N ALA A 224 7.53 -9.00 33.58
CA ALA A 224 8.55 -10.01 33.85
C ALA A 224 9.27 -10.46 32.56
N ASP A 225 10.57 -10.73 32.67
CA ASP A 225 11.39 -11.21 31.55
C ASP A 225 11.06 -12.67 31.26
N LEU A 226 10.40 -12.91 30.12
CA LEU A 226 9.97 -14.23 29.67
C LEU A 226 10.65 -14.53 28.33
N SER A 227 10.95 -15.80 28.07
CA SER A 227 11.29 -16.23 26.71
C SER A 227 10.09 -16.03 25.76
N ILE A 228 10.33 -15.93 24.46
CA ILE A 228 9.23 -15.81 23.48
C ILE A 228 8.29 -17.02 23.54
N ASP A 229 8.84 -18.22 23.77
CA ASP A 229 8.06 -19.45 23.92
C ASP A 229 7.13 -19.41 25.15
N GLU A 230 7.65 -19.00 26.31
CA GLU A 230 6.87 -18.86 27.53
C GLU A 230 5.80 -17.77 27.38
N PHE A 231 6.15 -16.63 26.78
CA PHE A 231 5.21 -15.54 26.52
C PHE A 231 4.06 -16.00 25.60
N CYS A 232 4.38 -16.62 24.48
CA CYS A 232 3.37 -17.15 23.56
C CYS A 232 2.43 -18.14 24.22
N THR A 233 2.98 -19.09 24.98
CA THR A 233 2.21 -20.12 25.68
C THR A 233 1.32 -19.50 26.77
N GLN A 234 1.86 -18.56 27.55
CA GLN A 234 1.17 -17.92 28.67
C GLN A 234 -0.02 -17.08 28.21
N TYR A 235 0.08 -16.44 27.05
CA TYR A 235 -0.97 -15.57 26.51
C TYR A 235 -1.80 -16.21 25.39
N GLY A 236 -1.55 -17.47 25.05
CA GLY A 236 -2.32 -18.22 24.05
C GLY A 236 -2.22 -17.64 22.65
N LEU A 237 -1.04 -17.16 22.26
CA LEU A 237 -0.79 -16.67 20.90
C LEU A 237 -0.64 -17.83 19.92
N ASP A 238 -1.06 -17.61 18.67
CA ASP A 238 -0.90 -18.59 17.60
C ASP A 238 0.59 -18.89 17.31
N ASP A 239 0.89 -20.14 16.95
CA ASP A 239 2.26 -20.62 16.71
C ASP A 239 2.97 -19.81 15.61
N ASP A 240 2.23 -19.28 14.64
CA ASP A 240 2.76 -18.49 13.53
C ASP A 240 3.28 -17.11 13.96
N ILE A 241 2.68 -16.50 14.99
CA ILE A 241 3.15 -15.27 15.64
C ILE A 241 4.49 -15.56 16.34
N CYS A 242 4.56 -16.68 17.04
CA CYS A 242 5.74 -17.10 17.79
C CYS A 242 6.91 -17.42 16.87
N ASP A 243 6.65 -18.13 15.76
CA ASP A 243 7.64 -18.44 14.74
C ASP A 243 8.17 -17.19 14.06
N ARG A 244 7.32 -16.19 13.78
CA ARG A 244 7.75 -14.88 13.26
C ARG A 244 8.69 -14.15 14.22
N PHE A 245 8.38 -14.09 15.51
CA PHE A 245 9.29 -13.50 16.49
C PHE A 245 10.65 -14.23 16.57
N LYS A 246 10.64 -15.57 16.56
CA LYS A 246 11.87 -16.38 16.55
C LYS A 246 12.67 -16.19 15.26
N HIS A 247 12.00 -16.09 14.11
CA HIS A 247 12.62 -15.84 12.82
C HIS A 247 13.44 -14.54 12.85
N HIS A 248 12.87 -13.50 13.45
CA HIS A 248 13.51 -12.20 13.67
C HIS A 248 14.45 -12.13 14.88
N LYS A 249 14.81 -13.30 15.45
CA LYS A 249 15.78 -13.44 16.55
C LYS A 249 15.42 -12.69 17.83
N LEU A 250 14.13 -12.44 18.06
CA LEU A 250 13.65 -11.99 19.35
C LEU A 250 13.71 -13.18 20.32
N LYS A 251 14.48 -13.01 21.41
CA LYS A 251 14.73 -14.10 22.38
C LYS A 251 13.85 -14.02 23.61
N GLY A 252 13.33 -12.84 23.94
CA GLY A 252 12.49 -12.63 25.11
C GLY A 252 11.76 -11.29 25.10
N THR A 253 10.86 -11.13 26.06
CA THR A 253 9.91 -10.01 26.15
C THR A 253 10.57 -8.65 26.39
N LYS A 254 11.80 -8.61 26.93
CA LYS A 254 12.61 -7.39 27.00
C LYS A 254 12.86 -6.74 25.64
N ALA A 255 12.84 -7.51 24.55
CA ALA A 255 13.02 -6.94 23.22
C ALA A 255 11.82 -6.05 22.81
N PHE A 256 10.62 -6.28 23.35
CA PHE A 256 9.41 -5.54 22.99
C PHE A 256 9.47 -4.05 23.36
N SER A 257 10.31 -3.64 24.31
CA SER A 257 10.54 -2.22 24.61
C SER A 257 11.31 -1.49 23.51
N TYR A 258 11.90 -2.21 22.56
CA TYR A 258 12.64 -1.63 21.44
C TYR A 258 11.92 -1.81 20.10
N VAL A 259 10.84 -2.58 20.07
CA VAL A 259 10.06 -2.85 18.85
C VAL A 259 9.07 -1.71 18.61
N ILE A 260 9.12 -1.12 17.42
CA ILE A 260 8.13 -0.15 16.94
C ILE A 260 7.09 -0.83 16.04
N LEU A 261 5.97 -0.15 15.79
CA LEU A 261 4.91 -0.67 14.93
C LEU A 261 5.38 -0.98 13.50
N GLU A 262 6.33 -0.21 12.99
CA GLU A 262 6.92 -0.42 11.66
C GLU A 262 7.68 -1.74 11.60
N ASP A 263 8.40 -2.12 12.65
CA ASP A 263 9.10 -3.40 12.73
C ASP A 263 8.11 -4.57 12.64
N LEU A 264 6.95 -4.47 13.31
CA LEU A 264 5.91 -5.51 13.24
C LEU A 264 5.34 -5.65 11.82
N LYS A 265 5.21 -4.54 11.08
CA LYS A 265 4.80 -4.60 9.67
C LYS A 265 5.88 -5.26 8.81
N GLU A 266 7.16 -4.99 9.08
CA GLU A 266 8.29 -5.63 8.40
C GLU A 266 8.40 -7.14 8.73
N MET A 267 7.93 -7.55 9.90
CA MET A 267 7.73 -8.95 10.31
C MET A 267 6.47 -9.60 9.69
N TRP A 268 5.78 -8.90 8.80
CA TRP A 268 4.57 -9.37 8.11
C TRP A 268 3.40 -9.68 9.03
N PHE A 269 3.25 -8.94 10.13
CA PHE A 269 2.03 -9.02 10.95
C PHE A 269 0.87 -8.27 10.28
N ALA A 270 -0.29 -8.91 10.23
CA ALA A 270 -1.54 -8.30 9.79
C ALA A 270 -2.04 -7.28 10.84
N ALA A 271 -2.84 -6.31 10.42
CA ALA A 271 -3.34 -5.26 11.31
C ALA A 271 -4.13 -5.81 12.52
N GLY A 272 -4.84 -6.93 12.35
CA GLY A 272 -5.56 -7.62 13.43
C GLY A 272 -4.61 -8.22 14.46
N GLU A 273 -3.58 -8.95 14.00
CA GLU A 273 -2.53 -9.54 14.86
C GLU A 273 -1.78 -8.47 15.64
N ILE A 274 -1.47 -7.33 15.00
CA ILE A 274 -0.82 -6.19 15.69
C ILE A 274 -1.72 -5.63 16.80
N ALA A 275 -3.03 -5.55 16.58
CA ALA A 275 -3.97 -5.08 17.60
C ALA A 275 -4.05 -6.06 18.77
N GLU A 276 -4.09 -7.36 18.49
CA GLU A 276 -4.05 -8.42 19.50
C GLU A 276 -2.75 -8.41 20.31
N LEU A 277 -1.59 -8.33 19.64
CA LEU A 277 -0.28 -8.21 20.30
C LEU A 277 -0.23 -7.00 21.23
N LYS A 278 -0.79 -5.85 20.83
CA LYS A 278 -0.87 -4.67 21.70
C LYS A 278 -1.67 -4.92 22.97
N VAL A 279 -2.81 -5.61 22.87
CA VAL A 279 -3.65 -5.94 24.02
C VAL A 279 -2.90 -6.88 24.96
N VAL A 280 -2.28 -7.93 24.40
CA VAL A 280 -1.53 -8.93 25.16
C VAL A 280 -0.30 -8.31 25.86
N ILE A 281 0.47 -7.50 25.14
CA ILE A 281 1.65 -6.82 25.70
C ILE A 281 1.25 -5.79 26.77
N ALA A 282 0.14 -5.08 26.59
CA ALA A 282 -0.38 -4.19 27.62
C ALA A 282 -0.79 -4.97 28.89
N ALA A 283 -1.42 -6.13 28.74
CA ALA A 283 -1.76 -7.00 29.88
C ALA A 283 -0.51 -7.55 30.57
N TRP A 284 0.52 -7.96 29.81
CA TRP A 284 1.80 -8.39 30.34
C TRP A 284 2.55 -7.29 31.10
N ALA A 285 2.58 -6.08 30.57
CA ALA A 285 3.22 -4.92 31.20
C ALA A 285 2.51 -4.48 32.51
N GLN A 286 1.24 -4.86 32.69
CA GLN A 286 0.49 -4.58 33.94
C GLN A 286 0.70 -5.63 35.02
N MET A 287 1.22 -6.82 34.69
CA MET A 287 1.58 -7.81 35.71
C MET A 287 2.81 -7.31 36.46
N LEU A 288 2.58 -6.77 37.65
CA LEU A 288 3.65 -6.37 38.56
C LEU A 288 4.56 -7.58 38.83
N PRO A 289 5.89 -7.42 38.75
CA PRO A 289 6.80 -8.48 39.17
C PRO A 289 6.57 -8.73 40.67
N VAL A 290 6.19 -9.97 40.99
CA VAL A 290 6.05 -10.47 42.38
C VAL A 290 7.43 -10.76 42.96
#